data_AF-R9KLG7-F1
#
_entry.id   AF-R9KLG7-F1
#
_cell.length_a   1.000
_cell.length_b   1.000
_cell.length_c   1.000
_cell.angle_alpha   90.00
_cell.angle_beta   90.00
_cell.angle_gamma   90.00
#
_symmetry.space_group_name_H-M   'P 1'
#
loop_
_entity.id
_entity.type
_entity.pdbx_description
1 polymer ?
#
loop_
_entity_poly.entity_id
_entity_poly.type
_entity_poly.pdbx_seq_one_letter_code
_entity_poly.pdbx_strand_id
1 'polypeptide(L)'
;MINLDKSENWSSWEDWVKTKKAHYGSKTGLQVYGGIIDFDPDMQKDLVGGDKITYNEYLDLQMIACERKGAVRWDFAMCYYYIPLEFKGEIERITGKAVCFKRIFVSGMYPDGMCFDGKEDHVWIDKHGIEGYSVGDCLSFFAEPYRYIKTGNGKQIDFGLRNPQDIKKIEKYVLPSDEELMLQSIDAIICETCYLNEQCFRGMCIRDKKERQSLRKDMLKAVKESGKRRNTRYS
;
A
#
# COMPACT_ATOMS: atom_id res chain seq x y z
N MET A 1 5.64 -0.77 -22.95
CA MET A 1 6.49 -1.88 -22.46
C MET A 1 7.21 -1.39 -21.22
N ILE A 2 7.23 -2.16 -20.12
CA ILE A 2 7.94 -1.76 -18.90
C ILE A 2 9.45 -1.97 -19.10
N ASN A 3 10.29 -1.04 -18.62
CA ASN A 3 11.73 -1.24 -18.62
C ASN A 3 12.07 -2.15 -17.43
N LEU A 4 12.59 -3.35 -17.71
CA LEU A 4 12.97 -4.35 -16.70
C LEU A 4 14.45 -4.27 -16.31
N ASP A 5 15.23 -3.36 -16.87
CA ASP A 5 16.66 -3.19 -16.56
C ASP A 5 16.90 -2.80 -15.08
N LYS A 6 15.83 -2.39 -14.38
CA LYS A 6 15.81 -2.04 -12.95
C LYS A 6 14.84 -2.89 -12.13
N SER A 7 14.34 -3.98 -12.71
CA SER A 7 13.44 -4.88 -11.99
C SER A 7 14.19 -5.62 -10.89
N GLU A 8 13.58 -5.70 -9.71
CA GLU A 8 14.08 -6.55 -8.61
C GLU A 8 13.56 -7.99 -8.73
N ASN A 9 12.59 -8.23 -9.61
CA ASN A 9 11.90 -9.51 -9.74
C ASN A 9 12.32 -10.30 -10.98
N TRP A 10 12.63 -9.61 -12.08
CA TRP A 10 12.82 -10.22 -13.39
C TRP A 10 14.11 -9.76 -14.04
N SER A 11 14.88 -10.71 -14.56
CA SER A 11 16.09 -10.40 -15.34
C SER A 11 15.80 -9.91 -16.76
N SER A 12 14.63 -10.27 -17.29
CA SER A 12 14.22 -9.93 -18.66
C SER A 12 12.73 -10.20 -18.88
N TRP A 13 12.21 -9.77 -20.04
CA TRP A 13 10.84 -10.14 -20.45
C TRP A 13 10.69 -11.65 -20.67
N GLU A 14 11.72 -12.32 -21.19
CA GLU A 14 11.70 -13.77 -21.39
C GLU A 14 11.60 -14.53 -20.08
N ASP A 15 12.25 -14.03 -19.03
CA ASP A 15 12.19 -14.57 -17.67
C ASP A 15 10.77 -14.49 -17.10
N TRP A 16 10.13 -13.34 -17.27
CA TRP A 16 8.72 -13.16 -16.93
C TRP A 16 7.82 -14.13 -17.72
N VAL A 17 8.02 -14.27 -19.04
CA VAL A 17 7.24 -15.20 -19.87
C VAL A 17 7.43 -16.66 -19.44
N LYS A 18 8.66 -17.08 -19.09
CA LYS A 18 8.95 -18.42 -18.56
C LYS A 18 8.22 -18.66 -17.23
N THR A 19 8.29 -17.69 -16.33
CA THR A 19 7.59 -17.75 -15.03
C THR A 19 6.08 -17.83 -15.22
N LYS A 20 5.53 -16.98 -16.10
CA LYS A 20 4.11 -16.99 -16.46
C LYS A 20 3.66 -18.36 -16.95
N LYS A 21 4.47 -19.01 -17.78
CA LYS A 21 4.18 -20.35 -18.32
C LYS A 21 4.25 -21.44 -17.25
N ALA A 22 5.16 -21.34 -16.29
CA ALA A 22 5.34 -22.33 -15.23
C ALA A 22 4.15 -22.37 -14.24
N HIS A 23 3.52 -21.23 -14.00
CA HIS A 23 2.39 -21.08 -13.06
C HIS A 23 1.04 -20.87 -13.76
N TYR A 24 0.97 -21.06 -15.08
CA TYR A 24 -0.21 -20.65 -15.86
C TYR A 24 -1.48 -21.38 -15.41
N GLY A 25 -2.46 -20.64 -14.92
CA GLY A 25 -3.75 -21.18 -14.46
C GLY A 25 -3.69 -21.97 -13.14
N SER A 26 -2.59 -21.91 -12.38
CA SER A 26 -2.50 -22.55 -11.07
C SER A 26 -3.18 -21.71 -9.99
N LYS A 27 -3.76 -22.35 -8.97
CA LYS A 27 -4.39 -21.67 -7.82
C LYS A 27 -3.35 -21.21 -6.78
N THR A 28 -2.31 -20.52 -7.25
CA THR A 28 -1.16 -20.13 -6.43
C THR A 28 -0.83 -18.66 -6.61
N GLY A 29 -0.49 -17.98 -5.52
CA GLY A 29 0.15 -16.67 -5.55
C GLY A 29 1.68 -16.81 -5.54
N LEU A 30 2.36 -16.10 -6.44
CA LEU A 30 3.82 -15.95 -6.41
C LEU A 30 4.18 -14.66 -5.68
N GLN A 31 4.80 -14.77 -4.51
CA GLN A 31 5.34 -13.63 -3.79
C GLN A 31 6.56 -13.09 -4.54
N VAL A 32 6.49 -11.80 -4.88
CA VAL A 32 7.59 -11.05 -5.52
C VAL A 32 7.89 -9.80 -4.70
N TYR A 33 9.00 -9.13 -5.00
CA TYR A 33 9.23 -7.80 -4.47
C TYR A 33 8.15 -6.86 -5.01
N GLY A 34 7.27 -6.39 -4.12
CA GLY A 34 6.20 -5.48 -4.51
C GLY A 34 4.84 -6.11 -4.68
N GLY A 35 4.64 -7.32 -4.17
CA GLY A 35 3.32 -7.86 -3.99
C GLY A 35 3.28 -9.33 -4.35
N ILE A 36 2.08 -9.77 -4.71
CA ILE A 36 1.79 -11.15 -5.07
C ILE A 36 1.22 -11.12 -6.50
N ILE A 37 1.76 -11.98 -7.35
CA ILE A 37 1.17 -12.27 -8.67
C ILE A 37 0.26 -13.47 -8.49
N ASP A 38 -1.04 -13.25 -8.66
CA ASP A 38 -2.06 -14.27 -8.51
C ASP A 38 -2.29 -14.99 -9.84
N PHE A 39 -2.05 -16.30 -9.85
CA PHE A 39 -2.27 -17.13 -11.03
C PHE A 39 -3.64 -17.82 -11.02
N ASP A 40 -4.47 -17.68 -9.99
CA ASP A 40 -5.81 -18.27 -10.01
C ASP A 40 -6.70 -17.52 -11.02
N PRO A 41 -7.23 -18.16 -12.08
CA PRO A 41 -8.14 -17.51 -13.02
C PRO A 41 -9.43 -17.02 -12.37
N ASP A 42 -9.85 -17.60 -11.24
CA ASP A 42 -11.01 -17.13 -10.50
C ASP A 42 -10.76 -15.75 -9.88
N MET A 43 -9.52 -15.44 -9.49
CA MET A 43 -9.13 -14.15 -8.92
C MET A 43 -9.12 -13.02 -9.95
N GLN A 44 -9.14 -13.35 -11.26
CA GLN A 44 -9.43 -12.37 -12.31
C GLN A 44 -10.88 -11.90 -12.25
N LYS A 45 -11.82 -12.76 -11.85
CA LYS A 45 -13.25 -12.40 -11.79
C LYS A 45 -13.54 -11.44 -10.64
N ASP A 46 -12.75 -11.52 -9.57
CA ASP A 46 -12.83 -10.62 -8.42
C ASP A 46 -12.21 -9.24 -8.69
N LEU A 47 -11.36 -9.12 -9.72
CA LEU A 47 -10.82 -7.85 -10.18
C LEU A 47 -11.93 -7.02 -10.83
N VAL A 48 -12.23 -5.84 -10.29
CA VAL A 48 -13.25 -4.96 -10.86
C VAL A 48 -12.80 -4.47 -12.25
N GLY A 49 -13.56 -4.84 -13.28
CA GLY A 49 -13.22 -4.61 -14.69
C GLY A 49 -12.37 -5.72 -15.33
N GLY A 50 -12.05 -6.78 -14.59
CA GLY A 50 -11.27 -7.94 -15.04
C GLY A 50 -11.93 -8.73 -16.16
N ASP A 51 -13.26 -8.66 -16.28
CA ASP A 51 -14.07 -9.20 -17.37
C ASP A 51 -13.73 -8.61 -18.75
N LYS A 52 -13.08 -7.44 -18.77
CA LYS A 52 -12.74 -6.69 -19.99
C LYS A 52 -11.31 -6.93 -20.49
N ILE A 53 -10.60 -7.88 -19.87
CA ILE A 53 -9.22 -8.21 -20.23
C ILE A 53 -9.05 -9.72 -20.36
N THR A 54 -8.05 -10.11 -21.14
CA THR A 54 -7.64 -11.52 -21.21
C THR A 54 -6.88 -11.92 -19.94
N TYR A 55 -6.87 -13.21 -19.63
CA TYR A 55 -6.08 -13.72 -18.50
C TYR A 55 -4.57 -13.45 -18.67
N ASN A 56 -4.06 -13.43 -19.91
CA ASN A 56 -2.68 -13.01 -20.19
C ASN A 56 -2.43 -11.54 -19.83
N GLU A 57 -3.33 -10.64 -20.23
CA GLU A 57 -3.28 -9.23 -19.84
C GLU A 57 -3.39 -9.07 -18.33
N TYR A 58 -4.22 -9.86 -17.65
CA TYR A 58 -4.35 -9.84 -16.19
C TYR A 58 -3.02 -10.12 -15.49
N LEU A 59 -2.31 -11.19 -15.90
CA LEU A 59 -0.99 -11.51 -15.34
C LEU A 59 0.03 -10.40 -15.62
N ASP A 60 0.05 -9.84 -16.84
CA ASP A 60 0.95 -8.73 -17.19
C ASP A 60 0.68 -7.47 -16.37
N LEU A 61 -0.60 -7.15 -16.12
CA LEU A 61 -0.98 -6.00 -15.32
C LEU A 61 -0.61 -6.17 -13.84
N GLN A 62 -0.69 -7.38 -13.29
CA GLN A 62 -0.22 -7.67 -11.93
C GLN A 62 1.29 -7.50 -11.81
N MET A 63 2.05 -8.02 -12.77
CA MET A 63 3.50 -7.83 -12.82
C MET A 63 3.85 -6.35 -12.89
N ILE A 64 3.20 -5.58 -13.78
CA ILE A 64 3.42 -4.14 -13.90
C ILE A 64 3.10 -3.40 -12.59
N ALA A 65 2.04 -3.79 -11.88
CA ALA A 65 1.70 -3.21 -10.59
C ALA A 65 2.79 -3.46 -9.53
N CYS A 66 3.35 -4.68 -9.49
CA CYS A 66 4.44 -5.03 -8.57
C CYS A 66 5.74 -4.25 -8.86
N GLU A 67 6.08 -4.07 -10.13
CA GLU A 67 7.24 -3.29 -10.56
C GLU A 67 7.07 -1.77 -10.33
N ARG A 68 5.83 -1.28 -10.29
CA ARG A 68 5.51 0.13 -10.16
C ARG A 68 4.80 0.44 -8.84
N LYS A 69 5.35 -0.04 -7.72
CA LYS A 69 4.77 0.20 -6.38
C LYS A 69 4.39 1.66 -6.11
N GLY A 70 5.23 2.62 -6.54
CA GLY A 70 4.97 4.05 -6.35
C GLY A 70 3.86 4.64 -7.22
N ALA A 71 3.29 3.86 -8.14
CA ALA A 71 2.19 4.26 -9.03
C ALA A 71 0.86 3.53 -8.72
N VAL A 72 0.83 2.74 -7.65
CA VAL A 72 -0.38 2.09 -7.12
C VAL A 72 -0.64 2.56 -5.70
N ARG A 73 -1.88 2.48 -5.24
CA ARG A 73 -2.22 2.68 -3.83
C ARG A 73 -1.70 1.51 -2.99
N TRP A 74 -0.42 1.57 -2.66
CA TRP A 74 0.33 0.48 -2.05
C TRP A 74 -0.19 0.11 -0.66
N ASP A 75 -0.58 1.07 0.17
CA ASP A 75 -1.01 0.77 1.53
C ASP A 75 -2.37 0.05 1.53
N PHE A 76 -3.23 0.35 0.54
CA PHE A 76 -4.43 -0.46 0.29
C PHE A 76 -4.10 -1.84 -0.29
N ALA A 77 -3.05 -1.97 -1.10
CA ALA A 77 -2.58 -3.26 -1.58
C ALA A 77 -2.13 -4.15 -0.42
N MET A 78 -1.41 -3.59 0.55
CA MET A 78 -1.01 -4.30 1.77
C MET A 78 -2.23 -4.79 2.55
N CYS A 79 -3.25 -3.94 2.73
CA CYS A 79 -4.51 -4.37 3.36
C CYS A 79 -5.30 -5.40 2.55
N TYR A 80 -5.16 -5.43 1.22
CA TYR A 80 -5.78 -6.45 0.38
C TYR A 80 -5.12 -7.82 0.55
N TYR A 81 -3.79 -7.86 0.64
CA TYR A 81 -3.03 -9.11 0.79
C TYR A 81 -2.91 -9.60 2.24
N TYR A 82 -3.05 -8.70 3.21
CA TYR A 82 -2.92 -8.98 4.64
C TYR A 82 -4.20 -8.62 5.40
N ILE A 83 -4.09 -8.34 6.71
CA ILE A 83 -5.26 -8.11 7.57
C ILE A 83 -5.46 -6.60 7.74
N PRO A 84 -6.53 -5.98 7.24
CA PRO A 84 -6.86 -4.59 7.56
C PRO A 84 -7.35 -4.49 9.01
N LEU A 85 -6.86 -3.49 9.74
CA LEU A 85 -7.26 -3.24 11.13
C LEU A 85 -8.15 -2.01 11.28
N GLU A 86 -7.80 -0.87 10.68
CA GLU A 86 -8.59 0.35 10.81
C GLU A 86 -8.22 1.37 9.73
N PHE A 87 -9.21 2.13 9.27
CA PHE A 87 -9.01 3.30 8.43
C PHE A 87 -9.46 4.56 9.15
N LYS A 88 -8.68 5.65 9.00
CA LYS A 88 -9.03 6.96 9.53
C LYS A 88 -8.83 8.04 8.49
N GLY A 89 -9.81 8.92 8.28
CA GLY A 89 -9.66 9.97 7.29
C GLY A 89 -10.52 11.20 7.55
N GLU A 90 -10.09 12.33 6.99
CA GLU A 90 -10.83 13.59 6.99
C GLU A 90 -11.55 13.76 5.64
N ILE A 91 -12.86 14.01 5.69
CA ILE A 91 -13.66 14.28 4.48
C ILE A 91 -13.24 15.63 3.90
N GLU A 92 -12.74 15.61 2.66
CA GLU A 92 -12.39 16.80 1.91
C GLU A 92 -13.57 17.30 1.07
N ARG A 93 -14.28 16.39 0.40
CA ARG A 93 -15.35 16.73 -0.55
C ARG A 93 -16.44 15.67 -0.54
N ILE A 94 -17.68 16.09 -0.75
CA ILE A 94 -18.82 15.20 -0.91
C ILE A 94 -19.51 15.53 -2.22
N THR A 95 -19.82 14.50 -3.00
CA THR A 95 -20.64 14.60 -4.22
C THR A 95 -21.96 13.87 -4.01
N GLY A 96 -22.81 13.85 -5.05
CA GLY A 96 -24.05 13.06 -5.00
C GLY A 96 -23.83 11.56 -4.82
N LYS A 97 -22.68 11.02 -5.26
CA LYS A 97 -22.41 9.57 -5.31
C LYS A 97 -21.21 9.10 -4.49
N ALA A 98 -20.26 9.99 -4.21
CA ALA A 98 -18.99 9.61 -3.60
C ALA A 98 -18.49 10.66 -2.61
N VAL A 99 -17.67 10.20 -1.66
CA VAL A 99 -16.96 11.00 -0.66
C VAL A 99 -15.46 10.94 -0.97
N CYS A 100 -14.82 12.10 -1.03
CA CYS A 100 -13.37 12.24 -1.13
C CYS A 100 -12.79 12.47 0.26
N PHE A 101 -11.88 11.60 0.67
CA PHE A 101 -11.04 11.80 1.82
C PHE A 101 -9.75 12.48 1.39
N LYS A 102 -9.35 13.54 2.12
CA LYS A 102 -8.09 14.25 1.87
C LYS A 102 -6.91 13.29 1.99
N ARG A 103 -6.95 12.49 3.05
CA ARG A 103 -6.01 11.43 3.37
C ARG A 103 -6.73 10.38 4.18
N ILE A 104 -6.45 9.12 3.89
CA ILE A 104 -6.83 7.98 4.71
C ILE A 104 -5.54 7.41 5.30
N PHE A 105 -5.44 7.43 6.63
CA PHE A 105 -4.48 6.62 7.36
C PHE A 105 -4.95 5.17 7.36
N VAL A 106 -3.98 4.28 7.17
CA VAL A 106 -4.18 2.84 7.05
C VAL A 106 -3.45 2.19 8.22
N SER A 107 -4.14 1.29 8.93
CA SER A 107 -3.49 0.36 9.85
C SER A 107 -3.86 -1.07 9.46
N GLY A 108 -2.87 -1.94 9.46
CA GLY A 108 -3.02 -3.34 9.11
C GLY A 108 -2.04 -4.23 9.89
N MET A 109 -2.14 -5.53 9.66
CA MET A 109 -1.35 -6.54 10.36
C MET A 109 -0.90 -7.63 9.40
N TYR A 110 0.38 -7.97 9.46
CA TYR A 110 0.96 -9.13 8.81
C TYR A 110 0.49 -10.43 9.49
N PRO A 111 0.58 -11.59 8.80
CA PRO A 111 0.20 -12.88 9.38
C PRO A 111 0.97 -13.27 10.65
N ASP A 112 2.17 -12.71 10.86
CA ASP A 112 2.99 -12.92 12.05
C ASP A 112 2.56 -12.05 13.26
N GLY A 113 1.51 -11.25 13.10
CA GLY A 113 0.99 -10.36 14.12
C GLY A 113 1.68 -9.00 14.19
N MET A 114 2.67 -8.73 13.32
CA MET A 114 3.27 -7.39 13.26
C MET A 114 2.32 -6.40 12.59
N CYS A 115 2.08 -5.26 13.24
CA CYS A 115 1.28 -4.19 12.65
C CYS A 115 2.10 -3.33 11.70
N PHE A 116 1.43 -2.79 10.69
CA PHE A 116 1.96 -1.75 9.81
C PHE A 116 0.98 -0.59 9.72
N ASP A 117 1.54 0.60 9.51
CA ASP A 117 0.79 1.82 9.30
C ASP A 117 1.20 2.46 7.97
N GLY A 118 0.26 3.13 7.32
CA GLY A 118 0.43 3.73 6.00
C GLY A 118 -0.57 4.84 5.72
N LYS A 119 -0.57 5.37 4.49
CA LYS A 119 -1.54 6.39 4.07
C LYS A 119 -1.81 6.37 2.57
N GLU A 120 -3.01 6.80 2.23
CA GLU A 120 -3.39 7.10 0.85
C GLU A 120 -4.02 8.49 0.77
N ASP A 121 -3.55 9.30 -0.17
CA ASP A 121 -4.01 10.68 -0.36
C ASP A 121 -5.11 10.74 -1.46
N HIS A 122 -6.07 11.66 -1.31
CA HIS A 122 -7.16 11.92 -2.27
C HIS A 122 -7.94 10.66 -2.70
N VAL A 123 -8.55 9.99 -1.71
CA VAL A 123 -9.25 8.72 -1.91
C VAL A 123 -10.74 8.96 -2.06
N TRP A 124 -11.31 8.47 -3.16
CA TRP A 124 -12.75 8.46 -3.40
C TRP A 124 -13.35 7.12 -2.99
N ILE A 125 -14.40 7.16 -2.18
CA ILE A 125 -15.20 6.00 -1.77
C ILE A 125 -16.66 6.29 -2.11
N ASP A 126 -17.42 5.24 -2.42
CA ASP A 126 -18.88 5.35 -2.57
C ASP A 126 -19.50 5.98 -1.31
N LYS A 127 -20.51 6.82 -1.50
CA LYS A 127 -21.11 7.57 -0.39
C LYS A 127 -21.96 6.69 0.52
N HIS A 128 -22.33 5.49 0.09
CA HIS A 128 -23.20 4.61 0.85
C HIS A 128 -22.65 4.31 2.25
N GLY A 129 -23.47 4.56 3.28
CA GLY A 129 -23.10 4.44 4.69
C GLY A 129 -22.47 5.71 5.30
N ILE A 130 -22.08 6.69 4.48
CA ILE A 130 -21.41 7.93 4.90
C ILE A 130 -22.33 9.16 4.73
N GLU A 131 -23.61 8.97 4.42
CA GLU A 131 -24.54 10.06 4.08
C GLU A 131 -24.76 11.07 5.21
N GLY A 132 -24.59 10.64 6.47
CA GLY A 132 -24.81 11.46 7.66
C GLY A 132 -23.66 12.38 8.06
N TYR A 133 -22.53 12.36 7.34
CA TYR A 133 -21.32 13.12 7.69
C TYR A 133 -21.08 14.30 6.75
N SER A 134 -20.32 15.28 7.24
CA SER A 134 -20.06 16.55 6.53
C SER A 134 -18.58 16.72 6.16
N VAL A 135 -18.31 17.64 5.23
CA VAL A 135 -16.94 18.07 4.91
C VAL A 135 -16.24 18.58 6.18
N GLY A 136 -15.01 18.14 6.39
CA GLY A 136 -14.21 18.42 7.59
C GLY A 136 -14.38 17.40 8.72
N ASP A 137 -15.34 16.46 8.63
CA ASP A 137 -15.48 15.40 9.61
C ASP A 137 -14.33 14.40 9.50
N CYS A 138 -13.73 14.06 10.65
CA CYS A 138 -12.79 12.95 10.77
C CYS A 138 -13.56 11.68 11.14
N LEU A 139 -13.35 10.62 10.37
CA LEU A 139 -14.01 9.33 10.55
C LEU A 139 -12.99 8.24 10.85
N SER A 140 -13.31 7.35 11.77
CA SER A 140 -12.73 6.00 11.90
C SER A 140 -13.73 5.01 11.32
N PHE A 141 -13.28 4.06 10.51
CA PHE A 141 -14.14 3.07 9.86
C PHE A 141 -13.35 1.85 9.42
N PHE A 142 -14.09 0.78 9.14
CA PHE A 142 -13.60 -0.38 8.40
C PHE A 142 -14.07 -0.31 6.96
N ALA A 143 -13.33 -0.90 6.04
CA ALA A 143 -13.73 -1.02 4.65
C ALA A 143 -13.06 -2.25 4.04
N GLU A 144 -13.64 -2.76 2.96
CA GLU A 144 -13.09 -3.85 2.19
C GLU A 144 -12.09 -3.30 1.16
N PRO A 145 -10.79 -3.65 1.25
CA PRO A 145 -9.83 -3.37 0.19
C PRO A 145 -10.17 -4.18 -1.06
N TYR A 146 -10.10 -3.58 -2.24
CA TYR A 146 -10.34 -4.27 -3.49
C TYR A 146 -9.42 -3.78 -4.60
N ARG A 147 -9.24 -4.64 -5.61
CA ARG A 147 -8.47 -4.34 -6.83
C ARG A 147 -9.41 -3.93 -7.97
N TYR A 148 -8.98 -2.96 -8.77
CA TYR A 148 -9.71 -2.55 -9.97
C TYR A 148 -8.78 -2.19 -11.13
N ILE A 149 -9.29 -2.25 -12.35
CA ILE A 149 -8.59 -1.74 -13.54
C ILE A 149 -8.82 -0.24 -13.66
N LYS A 150 -7.75 0.53 -13.50
CA LYS A 150 -7.68 1.94 -13.84
C LYS A 150 -7.45 2.09 -15.33
N THR A 151 -8.24 2.94 -16.00
CA THR A 151 -8.19 3.14 -17.46
C THR A 151 -7.77 4.54 -17.90
N GLY A 152 -7.59 5.48 -16.97
CA GLY A 152 -7.38 6.90 -17.29
C GLY A 152 -6.05 7.23 -17.97
N ASN A 153 -4.95 6.54 -17.63
CA ASN A 153 -3.61 6.75 -18.21
C ASN A 153 -3.00 5.40 -18.64
N GLY A 154 -3.75 4.67 -19.46
CA GLY A 154 -3.46 3.26 -19.78
C GLY A 154 -4.05 2.29 -18.74
N LYS A 155 -4.17 1.01 -19.11
CA LYS A 155 -4.65 -0.05 -18.21
C LYS A 155 -3.61 -0.30 -17.12
N GLN A 156 -4.02 -0.23 -15.86
CA GLN A 156 -3.20 -0.57 -14.69
C GLN A 156 -4.10 -1.15 -13.60
N ILE A 157 -3.62 -2.13 -12.83
CA ILE A 157 -4.28 -2.54 -11.59
C ILE A 157 -3.94 -1.52 -10.49
N ASP A 158 -4.97 -1.06 -9.79
CA ASP A 158 -4.86 -0.15 -8.66
C ASP A 158 -5.80 -0.64 -7.54
N PHE A 159 -5.68 -0.05 -6.36
CA PHE A 159 -6.38 -0.48 -5.15
C PHE A 159 -7.26 0.64 -4.59
N GLY A 160 -8.34 0.24 -3.93
CA GLY A 160 -9.30 1.14 -3.31
C GLY A 160 -10.03 0.49 -2.14
N LEU A 161 -10.90 1.26 -1.51
CA LEU A 161 -11.76 0.81 -0.42
C LEU A 161 -13.23 0.86 -0.85
N ARG A 162 -14.01 -0.16 -0.47
CA ARG A 162 -15.46 -0.24 -0.69
C ARG A 162 -16.17 -0.72 0.56
N ASN A 163 -17.50 -0.62 0.57
CA ASN A 163 -18.36 -1.14 1.63
C ASN A 163 -17.93 -0.66 3.04
N PRO A 164 -17.88 0.66 3.30
CA PRO A 164 -17.48 1.16 4.60
C PRO A 164 -18.43 0.67 5.70
N GLN A 165 -17.88 0.25 6.85
CA GLN A 165 -18.60 -0.33 7.99
C GLN A 165 -18.13 0.29 9.31
N ASP A 166 -18.96 0.17 10.35
CA ASP A 166 -18.66 0.61 11.72
C ASP A 166 -18.12 2.04 11.82
N ILE A 167 -18.70 2.93 11.00
CA ILE A 167 -18.22 4.30 10.84
C ILE A 167 -18.50 5.11 12.10
N LYS A 168 -17.46 5.74 12.63
CA LYS A 168 -17.51 6.57 13.83
C LYS A 168 -16.90 7.93 13.53
N LYS A 169 -17.64 8.98 13.84
CA LYS A 169 -17.06 10.32 13.89
C LYS A 169 -16.10 10.38 15.07
N ILE A 170 -14.89 10.84 14.81
CA ILE A 170 -13.85 11.02 15.81
C ILE A 170 -13.49 12.50 15.90
N GLU A 171 -12.91 12.90 17.03
CA GLU A 171 -12.24 14.21 17.10
C GLU A 171 -11.16 14.29 16.04
N LYS A 172 -10.72 15.51 15.73
CA LYS A 172 -9.66 15.73 14.75
C LYS A 172 -8.41 14.97 15.19
N TYR A 173 -8.24 13.79 14.60
CA TYR A 173 -7.11 12.93 14.86
C TYR A 173 -5.90 13.54 14.18
N VAL A 174 -4.78 13.62 14.90
CA VAL A 174 -3.51 13.99 14.28
C VAL A 174 -3.09 12.79 13.43
N LEU A 175 -3.52 12.80 12.18
CA LEU A 175 -3.01 11.86 11.18
C LEU A 175 -1.48 12.02 11.17
N PRO A 176 -0.72 10.92 11.28
CA PRO A 176 0.73 10.99 11.20
C PRO A 176 1.15 11.75 9.94
N SER A 177 2.00 12.75 10.13
CA SER A 177 2.67 13.44 9.05
C SER A 177 3.52 12.44 8.27
N ASP A 178 3.84 12.79 7.02
CA ASP A 178 4.72 11.97 6.18
C ASP A 178 6.07 11.72 6.87
N GLU A 179 6.54 12.67 7.69
CA GLU A 179 7.75 12.54 8.48
C GLU A 179 7.60 11.55 9.64
N GLU A 180 6.44 11.52 10.31
CA GLU A 180 6.16 10.53 11.37
C GLU A 180 6.07 9.11 10.79
N LEU A 181 5.42 8.93 9.65
CA LEU A 181 5.41 7.64 8.94
C LEU A 181 6.82 7.23 8.50
N MET A 182 7.62 8.17 7.96
CA MET A 182 9.02 7.91 7.64
C MET A 182 9.83 7.50 8.88
N LEU A 183 9.62 8.16 10.01
CA LEU A 183 10.28 7.82 11.27
C LEU A 183 9.88 6.43 11.77
N GLN A 184 8.62 6.02 11.61
CA GLN A 184 8.17 4.67 11.91
C GLN A 184 8.84 3.62 11.01
N SER A 185 8.94 3.85 9.69
CA SER A 185 9.66 2.95 8.79
C SER A 185 11.15 2.86 9.16
N ILE A 186 11.77 3.99 9.50
CA ILE A 186 13.16 4.04 9.95
C ILE A 186 13.31 3.25 11.25
N ASP A 187 12.37 3.36 12.18
CA ASP A 187 12.37 2.60 13.43
C ASP A 187 12.28 1.10 13.20
N ALA A 188 11.46 0.65 12.25
CA ALA A 188 11.40 -0.76 11.85
C ALA A 188 12.77 -1.25 11.36
N ILE A 189 13.41 -0.52 10.44
CA ILE A 189 14.74 -0.87 9.92
C ILE A 189 15.79 -0.89 11.04
N ILE A 190 15.80 0.12 11.91
CA ILE A 190 16.71 0.17 13.06
C ILE A 190 16.50 -1.03 13.96
N CYS A 191 15.26 -1.44 14.22
CA CYS A 191 14.95 -2.58 15.06
C CYS A 191 15.38 -3.89 14.40
N GLU A 192 15.07 -4.09 13.12
CA GLU A 192 15.42 -5.29 12.35
C GLU A 192 16.93 -5.49 12.27
N THR A 193 17.68 -4.42 12.04
CA THR A 193 19.15 -4.43 11.94
C THR A 193 19.86 -4.30 13.29
N CYS A 194 19.11 -4.25 14.40
CA CYS A 194 19.68 -4.08 15.73
C CYS A 194 20.41 -5.34 16.18
N TYR A 195 21.64 -5.21 16.66
CA TYR A 195 22.38 -6.33 17.27
C TYR A 195 21.73 -6.90 18.54
N LEU A 196 20.74 -6.19 19.11
CA LEU A 196 19.96 -6.59 20.29
C LEU A 196 18.54 -7.09 19.92
N ASN A 197 18.20 -7.24 18.63
CA ASN A 197 16.84 -7.58 18.17
C ASN A 197 16.30 -8.85 18.86
N GLU A 198 17.14 -9.89 18.98
CA GLU A 198 16.80 -11.18 19.62
C GLU A 198 16.68 -11.10 21.16
N GLN A 199 17.15 -10.01 21.77
CA GLN A 199 17.21 -9.84 23.21
C GLN A 199 16.16 -8.85 23.72
N CYS A 200 15.51 -8.13 22.81
CA CYS A 200 14.47 -7.17 23.15
C CYS A 200 13.09 -7.72 22.86
N PHE A 201 12.13 -7.43 23.74
CA PHE A 201 10.73 -7.56 23.39
C PHE A 201 10.37 -6.33 22.56
N ARG A 202 9.78 -6.49 21.35
CA ARG A 202 9.51 -5.38 20.41
C ARG A 202 8.61 -4.25 20.96
N GLY A 203 8.08 -4.37 22.18
CA GLY A 203 7.42 -3.30 22.94
C GLY A 203 8.31 -2.55 23.96
N MET A 204 9.51 -3.03 24.26
CA MET A 204 10.47 -2.45 25.22
C MET A 204 11.90 -2.48 24.65
N CYS A 205 12.26 -1.42 23.94
CA CYS A 205 13.61 -1.24 23.40
C CYS A 205 14.63 -1.04 24.53
N ILE A 206 15.65 -1.88 24.57
CA ILE A 206 16.75 -1.84 25.57
C ILE A 206 17.97 -1.02 25.11
N ARG A 207 17.97 -0.54 23.86
CA ARG A 207 19.05 0.29 23.31
C ARG A 207 19.06 1.67 23.96
N ASP A 208 20.25 2.28 24.10
CA ASP A 208 20.37 3.62 24.64
C ASP A 208 19.50 4.63 23.86
N LYS A 209 18.79 5.49 24.60
CA LYS A 209 17.83 6.44 24.02
C LYS A 209 18.52 7.48 23.13
N LYS A 210 19.73 7.94 23.49
CA LYS A 210 20.46 8.95 22.71
C LYS A 210 20.99 8.34 21.42
N GLU A 211 21.52 7.12 21.50
CA GLU A 211 21.98 6.37 20.34
C GLU A 211 20.82 6.12 19.34
N ARG A 212 19.66 5.66 19.83
CA ARG A 212 18.46 5.47 19.02
C ARG A 212 18.01 6.76 18.33
N GLN A 213 18.03 7.88 19.05
CA GLN A 213 17.69 9.19 18.49
C GLN A 213 18.69 9.66 17.42
N SER A 214 19.98 9.39 17.61
CA SER A 214 21.00 9.70 16.61
C SER A 214 20.74 8.93 15.32
N LEU A 215 20.56 7.62 15.42
CA LEU A 215 20.29 6.76 14.26
C LEU A 215 19.04 7.18 13.50
N ARG A 216 17.96 7.51 14.20
CA ARG A 216 16.74 8.06 13.58
C ARG A 216 17.04 9.31 12.76
N LYS A 217 17.79 10.27 13.32
CA LYS A 217 18.13 11.52 12.63
C LYS A 217 19.03 11.28 11.42
N ASP A 218 20.04 10.44 11.57
CA ASP A 218 21.01 10.14 10.51
C ASP A 218 20.32 9.43 9.34
N MET A 219 19.49 8.42 9.62
CA MET A 219 18.71 7.72 8.59
C MET A 219 17.66 8.63 7.93
N LEU A 220 16.95 9.45 8.71
CA LEU A 220 15.98 10.38 8.15
C LEU A 220 16.63 11.39 7.20
N LYS A 221 17.81 11.90 7.56
CA LYS A 221 18.60 12.78 6.69
C LYS A 221 18.98 12.05 5.40
N ALA A 222 19.47 10.82 5.48
CA ALA A 222 19.85 10.03 4.31
C ALA A 222 18.66 9.75 3.37
N VAL A 223 17.47 9.43 3.92
CA VAL A 223 16.25 9.22 3.13
C VAL A 223 15.80 10.51 2.44
N LYS A 224 15.76 11.64 3.16
CA LYS A 224 15.39 12.94 2.61
C LYS A 224 16.36 13.42 1.51
N GLU A 225 17.66 13.21 1.68
CA GLU A 225 18.68 13.55 0.67
C GLU A 225 18.59 12.66 -0.57
N SER A 226 18.27 11.38 -0.41
CA SER A 226 18.06 10.44 -1.52
C SER A 226 16.82 10.79 -2.34
N GLY A 227 15.75 11.23 -1.70
CA GLY A 227 14.54 11.73 -2.38
C GLY A 227 14.79 12.98 -3.23
N LYS A 228 15.59 13.94 -2.73
CA LYS A 228 15.98 15.15 -3.47
C LYS A 228 16.78 14.84 -4.73
N ARG A 229 17.75 13.92 -4.64
CA ARG A 229 18.59 13.50 -5.80
C ARG A 229 17.78 12.79 -6.89
N ARG A 230 16.68 12.12 -6.55
CA ARG A 230 15.76 11.52 -7.54
C ARG A 230 14.97 12.58 -8.29
N ASN A 231 14.47 13.62 -7.61
CA ASN A 231 13.69 14.68 -8.27
C ASN A 231 14.51 15.57 -9.21
N THR A 232 15.82 15.77 -8.95
CA THR A 232 16.71 16.54 -9.85
C THR A 232 17.20 15.78 -11.08
N ARG A 233 16.95 14.46 -11.17
CA ARG A 233 17.30 13.65 -12.35
C ARG A 233 16.19 13.57 -13.40
N TYR A 234 15.00 14.09 -13.10
CA TYR A 234 13.83 14.11 -14.00
C TYR A 234 13.36 15.53 -14.33
N SER A 235 14.17 16.54 -14.00
CA SER A 235 13.99 17.95 -14.39
C SER A 235 14.94 18.32 -15.52
#